data_AF-A0AAN6SZD0-F1
#
_entry.id   AF-A0AAN6SZD0-F1
#
_cell.length_a   1.000
_cell.length_b   1.000
_cell.length_c   1.000
_cell.angle_alpha   90.00
_cell.angle_beta   90.00
_cell.angle_gamma   90.00
#
_symmetry.space_group_name_H-M   'P 1'
#
loop_
_entity.id
_entity.type
_entity.pdbx_description
1 polymer ?
#
loop_
_entity_poly.entity_id
_entity_poly.type
_entity_poly.pdbx_seq_one_letter_code
_entity_poly.pdbx_strand_id
1 'polypeptide(L)' 'MRSSFHVLLFLLLGLAAGLSIPKRQDREEYTVVDFSGHGACHSILTPCRVDGDCCSGLKCDKFDDEALCVPAG' A
#
# COMPACT_ATOMS: atom_id res chain seq x y z
N MET A 1 -6.60 -6.89 -59.63
CA MET A 1 -6.97 -5.79 -58.71
C MET A 1 -8.04 -6.19 -57.66
N ARG A 2 -8.06 -7.44 -57.12
CA ARG A 2 -9.02 -7.86 -56.07
C ARG A 2 -8.41 -7.98 -54.67
N SER A 3 -7.07 -8.02 -54.57
CA SER A 3 -6.35 -8.24 -53.31
C SER A 3 -6.21 -6.98 -52.44
N SER A 4 -6.25 -5.78 -53.05
CA SER A 4 -5.98 -4.52 -52.34
C SER A 4 -7.14 -4.08 -51.43
N PHE A 5 -8.37 -4.46 -51.78
CA PHE A 5 -9.57 -4.09 -51.02
C PHE A 5 -9.64 -4.79 -49.67
N HIS A 6 -9.21 -6.05 -49.60
CA HIS A 6 -9.18 -6.79 -48.34
C HIS A 6 -8.15 -6.21 -47.36
N VAL A 7 -6.97 -5.85 -47.84
CA VAL A 7 -5.91 -5.26 -47.00
C VAL A 7 -6.37 -3.92 -46.42
N LEU A 8 -6.99 -3.05 -47.24
CA LEU A 8 -7.53 -1.77 -46.76
C LEU A 8 -8.65 -1.97 -45.73
N LEU A 9 -9.53 -2.94 -45.94
CA LEU A 9 -10.64 -3.25 -45.04
C LEU A 9 -10.13 -3.69 -43.66
N PHE A 10 -9.16 -4.60 -43.61
CA PHE A 10 -8.56 -5.06 -42.35
C PHE A 10 -7.81 -3.94 -41.62
N LEU A 11 -7.13 -3.06 -42.36
CA LEU A 11 -6.43 -1.92 -41.77
C LEU A 11 -7.40 -0.90 -41.14
N LEU A 12 -8.51 -0.60 -41.82
CA LEU A 12 -9.57 0.29 -41.31
C LEU A 12 -10.29 -0.29 -40.08
N LEU A 13 -10.53 -1.61 -40.04
CA LEU A 13 -11.11 -2.28 -38.87
C LEU A 13 -10.18 -2.24 -37.65
N GLY A 14 -8.87 -2.38 -37.84
CA GLY A 14 -7.88 -2.29 -36.76
C GLY A 14 -7.79 -0.89 -36.13
N LEU A 15 -7.90 0.18 -36.94
CA LEU A 15 -7.89 1.55 -36.44
C LEU A 15 -9.14 1.91 -35.62
N ALA A 16 -10.31 1.36 -35.97
CA ALA A 16 -11.55 1.60 -35.21
C ALA A 16 -11.51 0.96 -33.80
N ALA A 17 -10.82 -0.17 -33.63
CA ALA A 17 -10.68 -0.83 -32.33
C ALA A 17 -9.62 -0.18 -31.42
N GLY A 18 -8.72 0.65 -31.97
CA GLY A 18 -7.63 1.30 -31.21
C GLY A 18 -8.04 2.58 -30.48
N LEU A 19 -9.18 3.20 -30.81
CA LEU A 19 -9.63 4.48 -30.24
C LEU A 19 -10.50 4.35 -28.98
N SER A 20 -10.82 3.12 -28.55
CA SER A 20 -11.66 2.87 -27.38
C SER A 20 -10.88 2.43 -26.14
N ILE A 21 -9.56 2.63 -26.10
CA ILE A 21 -8.78 2.44 -24.87
C ILE A 21 -8.82 3.74 -24.08
N PRO A 22 -9.73 3.90 -23.09
CA PRO A 22 -9.60 4.99 -22.14
C PRO A 22 -8.23 4.83 -21.46
N LYS A 23 -7.42 5.89 -21.48
CA LYS A 23 -6.24 5.98 -20.63
C LYS A 23 -6.73 5.96 -19.18
N ARG A 24 -6.86 4.76 -18.62
CA ARG A 24 -7.08 4.55 -17.20
C ARG A 24 -5.72 4.75 -16.52
N GLN A 25 -5.33 6.02 -16.36
CA GLN A 25 -4.34 6.39 -15.35
C GLN A 25 -5.05 6.45 -14.01
N ASP A 26 -5.48 5.29 -13.50
CA ASP A 26 -5.52 5.10 -12.06
C ASP A 26 -4.04 5.00 -11.63
N ARG A 27 -3.38 6.17 -11.58
CA ARG A 27 -2.22 6.32 -10.72
C ARG A 27 -2.82 6.28 -9.33
N GLU A 28 -2.93 5.08 -8.75
CA GLU A 28 -3.03 4.95 -7.31
C GLU A 28 -1.85 5.71 -6.75
N GLU A 29 -2.13 6.91 -6.24
CA GLU A 29 -1.19 7.68 -5.47
C GLU A 29 -1.00 6.92 -4.17
N TYR A 30 -0.09 5.94 -4.21
CA TYR A 30 0.39 5.32 -3.01
C TYR A 30 1.06 6.43 -2.20
N THR A 31 0.40 6.83 -1.12
CA THR A 31 1.05 7.65 -0.12
C THR A 31 2.16 6.77 0.45
N VAL A 32 3.41 7.16 0.20
CA VAL A 32 4.52 6.61 0.97
C VAL A 32 4.29 7.10 2.39
N VAL A 33 3.71 6.24 3.23
CA VAL A 33 3.72 6.45 4.68
C VAL A 33 5.20 6.51 5.05
N ASP A 34 5.66 7.71 5.37
CA ASP A 34 7.02 7.97 5.78
C ASP A 34 7.23 7.24 7.11
N PHE A 35 7.76 6.01 7.05
CA PHE A 35 8.39 5.32 8.17
C PHE A 35 9.71 6.04 8.49
N SER A 36 9.61 7.34 8.73
CA SER A 36 10.63 8.15 9.38
C SER A 36 10.94 7.40 10.67
N GLY A 37 12.16 6.88 10.78
CA GLY A 37 12.61 5.92 11.80
C GLY A 37 12.58 6.40 13.26
N HIS A 38 11.63 7.25 13.65
CA HIS A 38 11.02 7.19 14.97
C HIS A 38 10.37 5.82 15.08
N GLY A 39 11.11 4.89 15.71
CA GLY A 39 10.79 3.46 15.73
C GLY A 39 9.30 3.18 15.91
N ALA A 40 8.77 2.29 15.07
CA ALA A 40 7.41 1.80 15.20
C ALA A 40 7.20 1.32 16.65
N CYS A 41 6.51 2.13 17.44
CA CYS A 41 6.26 1.83 18.84
C CYS A 41 5.22 0.71 18.95
N HIS A 42 5.25 -0.01 20.06
CA HIS A 42 4.39 -1.14 20.36
C HIS A 42 3.08 -0.67 21.00
N SER A 43 1.98 -1.28 20.54
CA SER A 43 0.63 -1.08 21.08
C SER A 43 0.44 -1.78 22.43
N ILE A 44 -0.69 -1.52 23.08
CA ILE A 44 -1.07 -2.18 24.34
C ILE A 44 -1.07 -3.72 24.21
N LEU A 45 -0.69 -4.42 25.28
CA LEU A 45 -0.55 -5.89 25.34
C LEU A 45 0.40 -6.49 24.28
N THR A 46 1.31 -5.67 23.76
CA THR A 46 2.38 -6.14 22.88
C THR A 46 3.67 -6.33 23.69
N PRO A 47 4.46 -7.38 23.42
CA PRO A 47 5.73 -7.58 24.09
C PRO A 47 6.67 -6.39 23.97
N CYS A 48 7.39 -6.07 25.05
CA CYS A 48 8.34 -4.96 25.12
C CYS A 48 9.58 -5.35 25.91
N ARG A 49 10.66 -4.57 25.77
CA ARG A 49 11.90 -4.72 26.55
C ARG A 49 12.19 -3.50 27.40
N VAL A 50 11.88 -2.32 26.88
CA VAL A 50 12.06 -1.02 27.55
C VAL A 50 10.89 -0.10 27.27
N ASP A 51 10.69 0.92 28.12
CA ASP A 51 9.57 1.87 27.97
C ASP A 51 9.54 2.58 26.61
N GLY A 52 10.70 2.85 26.02
CA GLY A 52 10.82 3.48 24.71
C GLY A 52 10.31 2.62 23.54
N ASP A 53 10.10 1.32 23.77
CA ASP A 53 9.48 0.45 22.78
C ASP A 53 7.97 0.73 22.68
N CYS A 54 7.34 1.21 23.75
CA CYS A 54 5.90 1.39 23.83
C CYS A 54 5.45 2.75 23.30
N CYS A 55 4.25 2.81 22.70
CA CYS A 55 3.70 4.07 22.22
C CYS A 55 3.37 5.03 23.38
N SER A 56 3.32 6.33 23.07
CA SER A 56 3.00 7.38 24.03
C SER A 56 1.76 7.04 24.88
N GLY A 57 1.88 7.20 26.21
CA GLY A 57 0.83 6.84 27.18
C GLY A 57 0.91 5.40 27.68
N LEU A 58 1.89 4.62 27.20
CA LEU A 58 2.17 3.26 27.65
C LEU A 58 3.57 3.19 28.30
N LYS A 59 3.77 2.18 29.14
CA LYS A 59 5.06 1.78 29.73
C LYS A 59 5.26 0.28 29.57
N CYS A 60 6.50 -0.17 29.61
CA CYS A 60 6.83 -1.59 29.60
C CYS A 60 6.76 -2.14 31.02
N ASP A 61 5.78 -2.99 31.32
CA ASP A 61 5.59 -3.56 32.66
C ASP A 61 5.29 -5.06 32.58
N LYS A 62 5.46 -5.74 33.70
CA LYS A 62 5.25 -7.18 33.78
C LYS A 62 3.76 -7.48 34.03
N PHE A 63 3.12 -8.20 33.11
CA PHE A 63 1.74 -8.66 33.19
C PHE A 63 1.69 -10.15 32.86
N ASP A 64 1.16 -10.96 33.78
CA ASP A 64 1.03 -12.42 33.64
C ASP A 64 2.33 -13.14 33.21
N ASP A 65 3.42 -12.81 33.89
CA ASP A 65 4.78 -13.29 33.61
C ASP A 65 5.46 -12.82 32.31
N GLU A 66 4.78 -12.00 31.50
CA GLU A 66 5.32 -11.40 30.27
C GLU A 66 5.56 -9.89 30.43
N ALA A 67 6.60 -9.37 29.77
CA ALA A 67 6.84 -7.91 29.70
C ALA A 67 6.04 -7.34 28.54
N LEU A 68 4.99 -6.57 28.84
CA LEU A 68 4.03 -6.04 27.87
C LEU A 68 3.89 -4.53 28.01
N CYS A 69 3.56 -3.86 26.92
CA CYS A 69 3.15 -2.46 26.96
C CYS A 69 1.78 -2.34 27.65
N VAL A 70 1.75 -1.64 28.77
CA VAL A 70 0.54 -1.38 29.58
C VAL A 70 0.34 0.13 29.78
N PRO A 71 -0.87 0.59 30.13
CA PRO A 71 -1.12 2.00 30.40
C PRO A 71 -0.19 2.56 31.48
N ALA A 72 0.44 3.70 31.19
CA ALA A 72 1.07 4.52 32.22
C ALA A 72 -0.07 5.27 32.94
N GLY A 73 -0.40 4.83 34.16
CA GLY A 73 -1.48 5.39 34.96
C GLY A 73 -1.32 6.86 35.33
#